data_AF-A0A9P7VP52-F1
#
_entry.id   AF-A0A9P7VP52-F1
#
_cell.length_a   1.000
_cell.length_b   1.000
_cell.length_c   1.000
_cell.angle_alpha   90.00
_cell.angle_beta   90.00
_cell.angle_gamma   90.00
#
_symmetry.space_group_name_H-M   'P 1'
#
loop_
_entity.id
_entity.type
_entity.pdbx_description
1 polymer ?
#
loop_
_entity_poly.entity_id
_entity_poly.type
_entity_poly.pdbx_seq_one_letter_code
_entity_poly.pdbx_strand_id
1 'polypeptide(L)'
;FISDDIPLYFPSQAGLAAMFIEETVHYSFDDAGYNEWWIGEAEGNGTVRLGSQNRLFFISFWHQLHCLKMMHAGLKAKVMSLDDLLHAQHCFNLLSQWILCHAYTVLEPDDFTQRNFKYNCSNQLHICNNWNTLYAEISQNWHDWV
;
A
#
# COMPACT_ATOMS: atom_id res chain seq x y z
N PHE A 1 16.76 -18.73 -14.73
CA PHE A 1 17.77 -17.72 -14.34
C PHE A 1 18.44 -17.22 -15.60
N ILE A 2 18.01 -16.06 -16.09
CA ILE A 2 18.84 -15.21 -16.94
C ILE A 2 18.96 -13.90 -16.16
N SER A 3 20.17 -13.37 -16.01
CA SER A 3 20.45 -12.09 -15.37
C SER A 3 19.71 -10.93 -16.07
N ASP A 4 19.68 -9.77 -15.42
CA ASP A 4 19.27 -8.44 -15.93
C ASP A 4 17.82 -8.29 -16.43
N ASP A 5 17.03 -9.37 -16.42
CA ASP A 5 15.63 -9.41 -16.86
C ASP A 5 14.63 -9.14 -15.72
N ILE A 6 15.06 -8.50 -14.65
CA ILE A 6 14.18 -8.09 -13.54
C ILE A 6 13.76 -6.64 -13.84
N PRO A 7 12.53 -6.41 -14.31
CA PRO A 7 12.09 -5.06 -14.58
C PRO A 7 12.06 -4.26 -13.28
N LEU A 8 12.71 -3.10 -13.28
CA LEU A 8 12.64 -2.16 -12.16
C LEU A 8 11.23 -1.59 -11.98
N TYR A 9 10.47 -1.51 -13.08
CA TYR A 9 9.12 -0.94 -13.10
C TYR A 9 8.15 -1.88 -13.79
N PHE A 10 6.97 -2.01 -13.20
CA PHE A 10 5.82 -2.56 -13.91
C PHE A 10 5.38 -1.57 -15.01
N PRO A 11 5.16 -2.00 -16.26
CA PRO A 11 4.83 -1.12 -17.39
C PRO A 11 3.38 -0.62 -17.34
N SER A 12 3.00 0.01 -16.22
CA SER A 12 1.67 0.56 -15.98
C SER A 12 1.38 1.75 -16.89
N GLN A 13 0.13 1.86 -17.32
CA GLN A 13 -0.46 3.04 -17.94
C GLN A 13 -1.11 3.98 -16.91
N ALA A 14 -0.91 3.72 -15.61
CA ALA A 14 -1.38 4.60 -14.55
C ALA A 14 -0.74 5.99 -14.71
N GLY A 15 -1.57 6.96 -15.10
CA GLY A 15 -1.23 8.37 -15.06
C GLY A 15 -1.25 8.92 -13.64
N LEU A 16 -1.27 10.24 -13.53
CA LEU A 16 -1.45 10.93 -12.26
C LEU A 16 -2.94 11.16 -11.98
N ALA A 17 -3.31 11.14 -10.71
CA ALA A 17 -4.62 11.54 -10.23
C ALA A 17 -4.46 12.57 -9.11
N ALA A 18 -5.32 13.60 -9.13
CA ALA A 18 -5.42 14.54 -8.03
C ALA A 18 -6.50 14.07 -7.07
N MET A 19 -6.21 14.05 -5.77
CA MET A 19 -7.17 13.68 -4.74
C MET A 19 -6.96 14.51 -3.48
N PHE A 20 -8.04 14.76 -2.75
CA PHE A 20 -7.93 15.31 -1.41
C PHE A 20 -7.65 14.18 -0.42
N ILE A 21 -6.66 14.37 0.45
CA ILE A 21 -6.46 13.48 1.60
C ILE A 21 -7.27 14.03 2.75
N GLU A 22 -8.20 13.20 3.23
CA GLU A 22 -9.15 13.49 4.30
C GLU A 22 -9.07 12.39 5.36
N GLU A 23 -9.46 12.71 6.59
CA GLU A 23 -9.58 11.71 7.65
C GLU A 23 -10.66 10.69 7.32
N THR A 24 -10.32 9.42 7.49
CA THR A 24 -11.19 8.30 7.13
C THR A 24 -11.93 7.73 8.34
N VAL A 25 -13.16 7.28 8.11
CA VAL A 25 -13.91 6.43 9.06
C VAL A 25 -13.64 4.95 8.84
N HIS A 26 -12.90 4.60 7.78
CA HIS A 26 -12.46 3.25 7.44
C HIS A 26 -11.13 2.92 8.13
N TYR A 27 -10.76 1.63 8.11
CA TYR A 27 -9.45 1.12 8.53
C TYR A 27 -9.13 1.32 10.02
N SER A 28 -10.16 1.46 10.85
CA SER A 28 -10.03 1.59 12.30
C SER A 28 -9.30 0.39 12.94
N PHE A 29 -8.85 0.55 14.19
CA PHE A 29 -8.16 -0.52 14.94
C PHE A 29 -9.10 -1.57 15.57
N ASP A 30 -10.41 -1.49 15.31
CA ASP A 30 -11.38 -2.48 15.76
C ASP A 30 -11.47 -3.67 14.77
N ASP A 31 -12.46 -4.55 14.95
CA ASP A 31 -12.65 -5.72 14.09
C ASP A 31 -13.25 -5.37 12.73
N ALA A 32 -14.02 -4.29 12.63
CA ALA A 32 -14.55 -3.82 11.35
C ALA A 32 -13.42 -3.27 10.47
N GLY A 33 -12.58 -2.40 11.02
CA GLY A 33 -11.43 -1.87 10.28
C GLY A 33 -10.39 -2.94 9.93
N TYR A 34 -10.20 -3.97 10.78
CA TYR A 34 -9.39 -5.14 10.44
C TYR A 34 -9.87 -5.84 9.16
N ASN A 35 -11.18 -6.03 9.01
CA ASN A 35 -11.75 -6.67 7.83
C ASN A 35 -11.61 -5.78 6.57
N GLU A 36 -11.75 -4.46 6.70
CA GLU A 36 -11.58 -3.53 5.58
C GLU A 36 -10.15 -3.57 5.01
N TRP A 37 -9.14 -3.69 5.86
CA TRP A 37 -7.75 -3.90 5.42
C TRP A 37 -7.55 -5.18 4.60
N TRP A 38 -8.39 -6.19 4.79
CA TRP A 38 -8.24 -7.51 4.14
C TRP A 38 -9.07 -7.64 2.85
N ILE A 39 -10.15 -6.89 2.71
CA ILE A 39 -11.04 -6.95 1.52
C ILE A 39 -10.50 -6.09 0.36
N GLY A 40 -9.64 -5.10 0.65
CA GLY A 40 -9.10 -4.17 -0.36
C GLY A 40 -7.96 -4.72 -1.24
N GLU A 41 -7.61 -6.00 -1.14
CA GLU A 41 -6.53 -6.57 -1.94
C GLU A 41 -6.92 -6.72 -3.42
N ALA A 42 -5.97 -6.45 -4.32
CA ALA A 42 -6.16 -6.77 -5.72
C ALA A 42 -6.18 -8.29 -5.91
N GLU A 43 -6.86 -8.74 -6.96
CA GLU A 43 -6.80 -10.13 -7.37
C GLU A 43 -5.36 -10.58 -7.60
N GLY A 44 -5.07 -11.84 -7.28
CA GLY A 44 -3.69 -12.33 -7.29
C GLY A 44 -2.78 -11.69 -6.22
N ASN A 45 -3.36 -11.01 -5.23
CA ASN A 45 -2.70 -10.34 -4.10
C ASN A 45 -1.57 -9.40 -4.56
N GLY A 46 -1.81 -8.60 -5.60
CA GLY A 46 -0.82 -7.64 -6.11
C GLY A 46 0.38 -8.27 -6.84
N THR A 47 0.30 -9.56 -7.17
CA THR A 47 1.31 -10.23 -7.97
C THR A 47 1.02 -10.12 -9.46
N VAL A 48 2.08 -10.13 -10.27
CA VAL A 48 1.98 -10.09 -11.72
C VAL A 48 2.75 -11.20 -12.40
N ARG A 49 2.35 -11.54 -13.63
CA ARG A 49 3.05 -12.40 -14.56
C ARG A 49 3.60 -11.56 -15.71
N LEU A 50 4.93 -11.54 -15.86
CA LEU A 50 5.60 -10.77 -16.89
C LEU A 50 6.47 -11.65 -17.79
N GLY A 51 6.60 -11.21 -19.04
CA GLY A 51 7.41 -11.86 -20.06
C GLY A 51 6.79 -13.16 -20.60
N SER A 52 7.41 -13.70 -21.64
CA SER A 52 6.93 -14.92 -22.32
C SER A 52 6.94 -16.17 -21.44
N GLN A 53 7.65 -16.14 -20.30
CA GLN A 53 7.73 -17.22 -19.33
C GLN A 53 6.75 -17.05 -18.15
N ASN A 54 5.89 -16.03 -18.15
CA ASN A 54 4.96 -15.74 -17.05
C ASN A 54 5.65 -15.71 -15.68
N ARG A 55 6.78 -15.01 -15.59
CA ARG A 55 7.54 -14.91 -14.34
C ARG A 55 6.72 -14.13 -13.30
N LEU A 56 6.67 -14.66 -12.08
CA LEU A 56 5.99 -14.06 -10.94
C LEU A 56 6.81 -12.91 -10.38
N PHE A 57 6.18 -11.74 -10.24
CA PHE A 57 6.72 -10.60 -9.51
C PHE A 57 5.69 -10.06 -8.52
N PHE A 58 6.15 -9.29 -7.54
CA PHE A 58 5.30 -8.61 -6.57
C PHE A 58 5.57 -7.12 -6.64
N ILE A 59 4.52 -6.33 -6.86
CA ILE A 59 4.65 -4.89 -7.06
C ILE A 59 4.85 -4.20 -5.71
N SER A 60 5.81 -3.27 -5.64
CA SER A 60 6.18 -2.56 -4.41
C SER A 60 5.01 -1.85 -3.73
N PHE A 61 4.07 -1.32 -4.51
CA PHE A 61 2.84 -0.70 -4.00
C PHE A 61 2.03 -1.68 -3.11
N TRP A 62 1.76 -2.91 -3.58
CA TRP A 62 1.08 -3.90 -2.75
C TRP A 62 1.93 -4.42 -1.60
N HIS A 63 3.26 -4.42 -1.72
CA HIS A 63 4.13 -4.73 -0.59
C HIS A 63 3.97 -3.69 0.53
N GLN A 64 3.83 -2.41 0.19
CA GLN A 64 3.57 -1.34 1.17
C GLN A 64 2.22 -1.55 1.87
N LEU A 65 1.15 -1.85 1.12
CA LEU A 65 -0.16 -2.16 1.72
C LEU A 65 -0.12 -3.41 2.60
N HIS A 66 0.55 -4.47 2.15
CA HIS A 66 0.78 -5.67 2.95
C HIS A 66 1.48 -5.33 4.28
N CYS A 67 2.54 -4.53 4.23
CA CYS A 67 3.25 -4.10 5.45
C CYS A 67 2.34 -3.33 6.40
N LEU A 68 1.53 -2.37 5.91
CA LEU A 68 0.57 -1.62 6.74
C LEU A 68 -0.47 -2.55 7.39
N LYS A 69 -1.01 -3.50 6.62
CA LYS A 69 -1.95 -4.52 7.09
C LYS A 69 -1.33 -5.44 8.15
N MET A 70 -0.09 -5.89 7.94
CA MET A 70 0.62 -6.71 8.92
C MET A 70 0.92 -5.95 10.21
N MET A 71 1.22 -4.64 10.12
CA MET A 71 1.38 -3.80 11.30
C MET A 71 0.08 -3.62 12.06
N HIS A 72 -1.04 -3.38 11.37
CA HIS A 72 -2.37 -3.33 11.98
C HIS A 72 -2.69 -4.63 12.74
N ALA A 73 -2.48 -5.78 12.10
CA ALA A 73 -2.66 -7.08 12.72
C ALA A 73 -1.74 -7.28 13.96
N GLY A 74 -0.47 -6.90 13.84
CA GLY A 74 0.52 -7.00 14.92
C GLY A 74 0.17 -6.14 16.13
N LEU A 75 -0.36 -4.93 15.93
CA LEU A 75 -0.80 -4.04 17.01
C LEU A 75 -2.01 -4.58 17.78
N LYS A 76 -2.84 -5.41 17.15
CA LYS A 76 -3.96 -6.10 17.81
C LYS A 76 -3.56 -7.43 18.45
N ALA A 77 -2.39 -7.96 18.13
CA ALA A 77 -1.96 -9.28 18.60
C ALA A 77 -1.68 -9.26 20.11
N LYS A 78 -2.25 -10.22 20.84
CA LYS A 78 -1.98 -10.39 22.28
C LYS A 78 -0.65 -11.09 22.56
N VAL A 79 -0.19 -11.89 21.60
CA VAL A 79 1.05 -12.67 21.64
C VAL A 79 1.64 -12.62 20.25
N MET A 80 2.95 -12.41 20.15
CA MET A 80 3.70 -12.45 18.90
C MET A 80 4.77 -13.53 18.98
N SER A 81 4.90 -14.32 17.92
CA SER A 81 6.01 -15.25 17.75
C SER A 81 7.29 -14.51 17.35
N LEU A 82 8.43 -15.21 17.36
CA LEU A 82 9.68 -14.65 16.83
C LEU A 82 9.54 -14.30 15.34
N ASP A 83 8.87 -15.15 14.57
CA ASP A 83 8.67 -14.92 13.13
C ASP A 83 7.79 -13.67 12.89
N ASP A 84 6.77 -13.44 13.72
CA ASP A 84 5.94 -12.23 13.64
C ASP A 84 6.77 -10.97 13.91
N LEU A 85 7.68 -11.02 14.89
CA LEU A 85 8.57 -9.92 15.22
C LEU A 85 9.59 -9.65 14.10
N LEU A 86 10.16 -10.69 13.50
CA LEU A 86 11.07 -10.56 12.36
C LEU A 86 10.35 -9.98 11.15
N HIS A 87 9.12 -10.41 10.89
CA HIS A 87 8.29 -9.87 9.82
C HIS A 87 7.90 -8.41 10.07
N ALA A 88 7.55 -8.06 11.31
CA ALA A 88 7.30 -6.67 11.69
C ALA A 88 8.54 -5.79 11.46
N GLN A 89 9.73 -6.24 11.88
CA GLN A 89 10.99 -5.53 11.67
C GLN A 89 11.28 -5.30 10.18
N HIS A 90 11.04 -6.30 9.33
CA HIS A 90 11.12 -6.16 7.86
C HIS A 90 10.15 -5.09 7.35
N CYS A 91 8.88 -5.13 7.78
CA CYS A 91 7.86 -4.17 7.37
C CYS A 91 8.23 -2.74 7.77
N PHE A 92 8.69 -2.52 9.00
CA PHE A 92 9.15 -1.21 9.46
C PHE A 92 10.32 -0.69 8.62
N ASN A 93 11.29 -1.53 8.29
CA ASN A 93 12.42 -1.14 7.46
C ASN A 93 11.98 -0.74 6.04
N LEU A 94 11.09 -1.52 5.43
CA LEU A 94 10.56 -1.23 4.09
C LEU A 94 9.78 0.08 4.07
N LEU A 95 8.86 0.29 5.01
CA LEU A 95 8.07 1.52 5.10
C LEU A 95 8.95 2.73 5.39
N SER A 96 9.95 2.59 6.27
CA SER A 96 10.91 3.67 6.56
C SER A 96 11.68 4.07 5.30
N GLN A 97 12.21 3.11 4.54
CA GLN A 97 12.91 3.39 3.28
C GLN A 97 11.99 4.07 2.26
N TRP A 98 10.75 3.58 2.13
CA TRP A 98 9.79 4.17 1.21
C TRP A 98 9.44 5.62 1.58
N ILE A 99 9.14 5.88 2.86
CA ILE A 99 8.85 7.23 3.37
C ILE A 99 10.04 8.16 3.10
N LEU A 100 11.27 7.73 3.35
CA LEU A 100 12.45 8.56 3.11
C LEU A 100 12.67 8.90 1.63
N CYS A 101 12.32 7.99 0.71
CA CYS A 101 12.50 8.21 -0.73
C CYS A 101 11.34 8.96 -1.40
N HIS A 102 10.12 8.83 -0.88
CA HIS A 102 8.90 9.33 -1.50
C HIS A 102 8.05 10.18 -0.55
N ALA A 103 8.67 10.79 0.47
CA ALA A 103 8.00 11.70 1.37
C ALA A 103 7.33 12.84 0.60
N TYR A 104 6.08 13.09 0.93
CA TYR A 104 5.41 14.30 0.50
C TYR A 104 5.98 15.48 1.28
N THR A 105 6.42 16.52 0.59
CA THR A 105 7.19 17.63 1.18
C THR A 105 6.35 18.85 1.54
N VAL A 106 5.02 18.75 1.45
CA VAL A 106 4.14 19.85 1.85
C VAL A 106 3.87 19.76 3.34
N LEU A 107 3.87 20.92 3.98
CA LEU A 107 3.59 21.06 5.40
C LEU A 107 2.14 20.68 5.69
N GLU A 108 1.94 19.97 6.80
CA GLU A 108 0.61 19.76 7.35
C GLU A 108 0.02 21.10 7.81
N PRO A 109 -1.27 21.37 7.56
CA PRO A 109 -1.91 22.59 8.02
C PRO A 109 -2.19 22.52 9.52
N ASP A 110 -2.07 23.68 10.17
CA ASP A 110 -2.39 23.91 11.58
C ASP A 110 -1.54 23.10 12.59
N ASP A 111 -1.79 23.31 13.88
CA ASP A 111 -1.22 22.48 14.94
C ASP A 111 -2.08 21.22 15.10
N PHE A 112 -1.56 20.07 14.63
CA PHE A 112 -2.25 18.78 14.69
C PHE A 112 -2.64 18.36 16.12
N THR A 113 -1.97 18.90 17.15
CA THR A 113 -2.28 18.60 18.55
C THR A 113 -3.52 19.34 19.08
N GLN A 114 -3.90 20.45 18.44
CA GLN A 114 -5.06 21.27 18.80
C GLN A 114 -6.25 21.06 17.85
N ARG A 115 -6.03 20.32 16.76
CA ARG A 115 -6.99 20.19 15.66
C ARG A 115 -8.11 19.22 16.01
N ASN A 116 -9.35 19.64 15.71
CA ASN A 116 -10.50 18.74 15.74
C ASN A 116 -10.72 18.10 14.36
N PHE A 117 -10.17 16.89 14.19
CA PHE A 117 -10.25 16.12 12.94
C PHE A 117 -11.66 15.71 12.51
N LYS A 118 -12.69 15.90 13.35
CA LYS A 118 -14.09 15.65 12.98
C LYS A 118 -14.71 16.82 12.22
N TYR A 119 -14.31 18.06 12.54
CA TYR A 119 -14.90 19.26 11.95
C TYR A 119 -13.94 20.00 11.03
N ASN A 120 -12.64 19.85 11.27
CA ASN A 120 -11.58 20.50 10.51
C ASN A 120 -10.77 19.41 9.81
N CYS A 121 -11.38 18.68 8.87
CA CYS A 121 -10.67 17.64 8.13
C CYS A 121 -9.52 18.21 7.31
N SER A 122 -8.45 17.43 7.16
CA SER A 122 -7.40 17.71 6.19
C SER A 122 -8.08 17.73 4.81
N ASN A 123 -7.93 18.82 4.09
CA ASN A 123 -8.47 18.98 2.73
C ASN A 123 -7.32 19.40 1.81
N GLN A 124 -6.22 18.68 1.94
CA GLN A 124 -5.00 18.95 1.21
C GLN A 124 -5.07 18.22 -0.12
N LEU A 125 -4.79 18.92 -1.21
CA LEU A 125 -4.76 18.32 -2.54
C LEU A 125 -3.41 17.64 -2.77
N HIS A 126 -3.44 16.34 -3.05
CA HIS A 126 -2.27 15.55 -3.42
C HIS A 126 -2.37 15.12 -4.88
N ILE A 127 -1.21 15.06 -5.54
CA ILE A 127 -1.06 14.45 -6.86
C ILE A 127 -0.37 13.11 -6.65
N CYS A 128 -1.11 12.03 -6.87
CA CYS A 128 -0.68 10.66 -6.67
C CYS A 128 -0.61 9.93 -8.01
N ASN A 129 0.02 8.75 -8.04
CA ASN A 129 -0.23 7.82 -9.14
C ASN A 129 -1.72 7.41 -9.12
N ASN A 130 -2.31 7.13 -10.29
CA ASN A 130 -3.70 6.68 -10.37
C ASN A 130 -3.80 5.19 -10.05
N TRP A 131 -4.15 4.88 -8.81
CA TRP A 131 -4.15 3.49 -8.35
C TRP A 131 -5.34 2.70 -8.91
N ASN A 132 -6.44 3.35 -9.29
CA ASN A 132 -7.57 2.67 -9.93
C ASN A 132 -7.15 2.01 -11.25
N THR A 133 -6.35 2.70 -12.06
CA THR A 133 -5.78 2.13 -13.29
C THR A 133 -4.88 0.95 -12.96
N LEU A 134 -4.00 1.11 -11.96
CA LEU A 134 -3.08 0.04 -11.56
C LEU A 134 -3.86 -1.20 -11.08
N TYR A 135 -4.88 -1.05 -10.23
CA TYR A 135 -5.76 -2.15 -9.80
C TYR A 135 -6.41 -2.88 -10.99
N ALA A 136 -6.92 -2.14 -11.97
CA ALA A 136 -7.51 -2.74 -13.17
C ALA A 136 -6.49 -3.53 -14.00
N GLU A 137 -5.28 -3.00 -14.17
CA GLU A 137 -4.20 -3.66 -14.91
C GLU A 137 -3.74 -4.96 -14.26
N ILE A 138 -3.62 -4.98 -12.92
CA ILE A 138 -3.22 -6.19 -12.20
C ILE A 138 -4.34 -7.24 -12.22
N SER A 139 -5.59 -6.82 -12.09
CA SER A 139 -6.73 -7.73 -12.19
C SER A 139 -6.80 -8.37 -13.58
N GLN A 140 -6.60 -7.58 -14.64
CA GLN A 140 -6.53 -8.12 -16.00
C GLN A 140 -5.33 -9.06 -16.17
N ASN A 141 -4.15 -8.69 -15.67
CA ASN A 141 -2.97 -9.55 -15.72
C ASN A 141 -3.19 -10.88 -14.98
N TRP A 142 -3.94 -10.85 -13.87
CA TRP A 142 -4.34 -12.05 -13.15
C TRP A 142 -5.31 -12.91 -13.97
N HIS A 143 -6.35 -12.31 -14.55
CA HIS A 143 -7.33 -13.01 -15.40
C HIS A 143 -6.70 -13.62 -16.65
N ASP A 144 -5.75 -12.95 -17.30
CA ASP A 144 -5.06 -13.47 -18.48
C ASP A 144 -4.19 -14.70 -18.15
N TRP A 145 -3.79 -14.83 -16.89
CA TRP A 145 -2.97 -15.94 -16.41
C TRP A 145 -3.77 -17.17 -15.99
N VAL A 146 -4.97 -17.00 -15.40
CA VAL A 146 -5.75 -18.09 -14.79
C VAL A 146 -6.69 -18.83 -15.73
#